data_AF-A0AAU4B773-F1
#
_entry.id   AF-A0AAU4B773-F1
#
_cell.length_a   1.000
_cell.length_b   1.000
_cell.length_c   1.000
_cell.angle_alpha   90.00
_cell.angle_beta   90.00
_cell.angle_gamma   90.00
#
_symmetry.space_group_name_H-M   'P 1'
#
loop_
_entity.id
_entity.type
_entity.pdbx_description
1 polymer ?
#
loop_
_entity_poly.entity_id
_entity_poly.type
_entity_poly.pdbx_seq_one_letter_code
_entity_poly.pdbx_strand_id
1 'polypeptide(L)'
;MCEPSDPASDDGRWAALAAAALPGAEYTSYRAQDSPRCFAGLLDTEPDLEAPLPSVHTRAMVLDQARLMAAAGSTRHLTGHGGDELFLTTPAYLHDLLRRRPLRAIGQVRAGRAVHRWKAGPTFAALLDRTSFADWLGHEIGRKLRNPIRGVNAAPVSGWGPAYRMPAWSTPEATHSVRRTLREAAQACPSPLSPLRGRHLTLQQIRQGGDLVRRIDRLSARHGVTTEAPFLDDQVVEAALAVDYAECLRADRYKPALVEAMRGVVPDRSLGRRSKAEFSADIYAGLRQHRHELLELCDGMRLASLGLVDAAALRAVLLSPPPVSLELLPLLSTFACEVWLRSVGAARPRSRAASGAGR
;
A
#
# COMPACT_ATOMS: atom_id res chain seq x y z
N MET A 1 10.85 -16.70 -8.05
CA MET A 1 10.56 -15.28 -8.36
C MET A 1 9.73 -15.22 -9.64
N CYS A 2 8.71 -14.37 -9.72
CA CYS A 2 8.05 -14.07 -11.01
C CYS A 2 8.79 -12.90 -11.65
N GLU A 3 9.15 -13.01 -12.93
CA GLU A 3 9.72 -11.88 -13.66
C GLU A 3 8.66 -10.79 -13.86
N PRO A 4 8.98 -9.51 -13.61
CA PRO A 4 8.06 -8.40 -13.83
C PRO A 4 7.87 -8.11 -15.32
N SER A 5 6.75 -7.47 -15.68
CA SER A 5 6.45 -7.14 -17.08
C SER A 5 7.32 -6.01 -17.65
N ASP A 6 7.99 -5.23 -16.80
CA ASP A 6 8.89 -4.14 -17.22
C ASP A 6 10.28 -4.69 -17.59
N PRO A 7 10.71 -4.60 -18.87
CA PRO A 7 12.04 -5.03 -19.29
C PRO A 7 13.19 -4.26 -18.61
N ALA A 8 12.92 -3.07 -18.07
CA ALA A 8 13.90 -2.26 -17.34
C ALA A 8 14.06 -2.71 -15.88
N SER A 9 13.22 -3.63 -15.38
CA SER A 9 13.33 -4.11 -14.01
C SER A 9 14.58 -4.94 -13.82
N ASP A 10 15.30 -4.66 -12.73
CA ASP A 10 16.52 -5.35 -12.37
C ASP A 10 16.31 -6.42 -11.28
N ASP A 11 15.06 -6.71 -10.90
CA ASP A 11 14.76 -7.64 -9.81
C ASP A 11 15.28 -9.06 -10.06
N GLY A 12 15.11 -9.58 -11.27
CA GLY A 12 15.63 -10.91 -11.64
C GLY A 12 17.16 -11.01 -11.49
N ARG A 13 17.88 -9.94 -11.85
CA ARG A 13 19.33 -9.86 -11.66
C ARG A 13 19.72 -9.89 -10.18
N TRP A 14 19.01 -9.13 -9.35
CA TRP A 14 19.29 -9.09 -7.91
C TRP A 14 18.92 -10.39 -7.20
N ALA A 15 17.86 -11.08 -7.61
CA ALA A 15 17.51 -12.39 -7.07
C ALA A 15 18.51 -13.47 -7.47
N ALA A 16 18.97 -13.50 -8.73
CA ALA A 16 20.02 -14.42 -9.16
C ALA A 16 21.32 -14.20 -8.37
N LEU A 17 21.70 -12.94 -8.13
CA LEU A 17 22.85 -12.61 -7.29
C LEU A 17 22.68 -13.08 -5.84
N ALA A 18 21.50 -12.87 -5.25
CA ALA A 18 21.21 -13.31 -3.90
C ALA A 18 21.25 -14.84 -3.78
N ALA A 19 20.66 -15.56 -4.75
CA ALA A 19 20.66 -17.02 -4.78
C ALA A 19 22.09 -17.58 -4.89
N ALA A 20 22.94 -17.01 -5.74
CA ALA A 20 24.33 -17.42 -5.89
C ALA A 20 25.16 -17.25 -4.60
N ALA A 21 24.72 -16.38 -3.69
CA ALA A 21 25.39 -16.13 -2.42
C ALA A 21 24.80 -16.91 -1.24
N LEU A 22 23.72 -17.68 -1.44
CA LEU A 22 23.06 -18.46 -0.39
C LEU A 22 23.40 -19.95 -0.56
N PRO A 23 24.24 -20.53 0.32
CA PRO A 23 24.58 -21.94 0.26
C PRO A 23 23.33 -22.82 0.39
N GLY A 24 23.14 -23.76 -0.55
CA GLY A 24 22.01 -24.67 -0.54
C GLY A 24 20.67 -24.07 -1.00
N ALA A 25 20.65 -22.83 -1.51
CA ALA A 25 19.45 -22.25 -2.08
C ALA A 25 19.17 -22.82 -3.47
N GLU A 26 17.92 -23.24 -3.70
CA GLU A 26 17.40 -23.51 -5.03
C GLU A 26 16.78 -22.22 -5.60
N TYR A 27 17.18 -21.86 -6.83
CA TYR A 27 16.64 -20.69 -7.52
C TYR A 27 15.65 -21.09 -8.62
N THR A 28 14.38 -20.80 -8.38
CA THR A 28 13.31 -20.97 -9.37
C THR A 28 12.81 -19.61 -9.87
N SER A 29 12.82 -19.44 -11.19
CA SER A 29 12.21 -18.28 -11.87
C SER A 29 10.99 -18.73 -12.67
N TYR A 30 9.91 -17.96 -12.58
CA TYR A 30 8.68 -18.16 -13.35
C TYR A 30 8.54 -17.01 -14.33
N ARG A 31 8.19 -17.33 -15.58
CA ARG A 31 7.97 -16.30 -16.59
C ARG A 31 6.68 -15.56 -16.28
N ALA A 32 6.67 -14.24 -16.50
CA ALA A 32 5.49 -13.40 -16.29
C ALA A 32 4.21 -13.90 -17.01
N GLN A 33 4.38 -14.56 -18.15
CA GLN A 33 3.30 -15.12 -18.97
C GLN A 33 2.66 -16.39 -18.38
N ASP A 34 3.39 -17.11 -17.52
CA ASP A 34 2.94 -18.38 -16.94
C ASP A 34 2.21 -18.17 -15.60
N SER A 35 2.18 -16.92 -15.10
CA SER A 35 1.52 -16.54 -13.86
C SER A 35 0.32 -15.62 -14.12
N PRO A 36 -0.70 -15.63 -13.24
CA PRO A 36 -1.80 -14.68 -13.31
C PRO A 36 -1.29 -13.24 -13.31
N ARG A 37 -1.93 -12.34 -14.07
CA ARG A 37 -1.63 -10.91 -14.04
C ARG A 37 -2.45 -10.19 -12.97
N CYS A 38 -2.10 -8.93 -12.73
CA CYS A 38 -2.91 -8.06 -11.89
C CYS A 38 -4.39 -8.05 -12.37
N PHE A 39 -5.32 -8.03 -11.42
CA PHE A 39 -6.78 -8.06 -11.62
C PHE A 39 -7.35 -9.36 -12.20
N ALA A 40 -6.59 -10.44 -12.26
CA ALA A 40 -7.12 -11.72 -12.70
C ALA A 40 -8.14 -12.30 -11.69
N GLY A 41 -9.30 -12.74 -12.20
CA GLY A 41 -10.26 -13.55 -11.45
C GLY A 41 -10.98 -12.78 -10.33
N LEU A 42 -11.16 -11.47 -10.44
CA LEU A 42 -11.90 -10.64 -9.48
C LEU A 42 -13.41 -10.84 -9.50
N LEU A 43 -13.98 -11.51 -10.50
CA LEU A 43 -15.38 -11.95 -10.45
C LEU A 43 -15.63 -13.02 -9.38
N ASP A 44 -14.59 -13.78 -9.01
CA ASP A 44 -14.69 -14.81 -7.99
C ASP A 44 -14.83 -14.22 -6.59
N THR A 45 -15.63 -14.88 -5.75
CA THR A 45 -15.87 -14.46 -4.36
C THR A 45 -14.60 -14.53 -3.52
N GLU A 46 -14.39 -13.53 -2.67
CA GLU A 46 -13.37 -13.53 -1.63
C GLU A 46 -13.63 -14.64 -0.61
N PRO A 47 -12.62 -15.47 -0.34
CA PRO A 47 -12.70 -16.46 0.70
C PRO A 47 -12.59 -15.89 2.13
N ASP A 48 -11.98 -14.73 2.31
CA ASP A 48 -11.87 -14.00 3.58
C ASP A 48 -12.86 -12.84 3.61
N LEU A 49 -13.81 -12.89 4.55
CA LEU A 49 -14.89 -11.92 4.69
C LEU A 49 -14.63 -10.88 5.77
N GLU A 50 -13.46 -10.89 6.44
CA GLU A 50 -13.21 -9.97 7.56
C GLU A 50 -13.25 -8.50 7.13
N ALA A 51 -12.63 -8.18 5.99
CA ALA A 51 -12.73 -6.85 5.37
C ALA A 51 -12.24 -6.89 3.91
N PRO A 52 -12.41 -5.81 3.14
CA PRO A 52 -11.82 -5.66 1.81
C PRO A 52 -10.32 -5.97 1.80
N LEU A 53 -9.87 -6.78 0.84
CA LEU A 53 -8.45 -7.11 0.66
C LEU A 53 -7.69 -5.93 0.03
N PRO A 54 -6.76 -5.24 0.72
CA PRO A 54 -6.12 -4.05 0.16
C PRO A 54 -5.33 -4.31 -1.12
N SER A 55 -4.79 -5.52 -1.26
CA SER A 55 -4.04 -6.01 -2.43
C SER A 55 -4.89 -6.87 -3.37
N VAL A 56 -6.21 -6.60 -3.49
CA VAL A 56 -7.12 -7.44 -4.28
C VAL A 56 -6.63 -7.72 -5.71
N HIS A 57 -5.99 -6.72 -6.34
CA HIS A 57 -5.44 -6.85 -7.69
C HIS A 57 -4.34 -7.91 -7.82
N THR A 58 -3.64 -8.29 -6.75
CA THR A 58 -2.63 -9.36 -6.78
C THR A 58 -3.14 -10.66 -6.17
N ARG A 59 -4.44 -10.79 -5.84
CA ARG A 59 -5.02 -11.98 -5.19
C ARG A 59 -4.68 -13.27 -5.93
N ALA A 60 -4.95 -13.33 -7.24
CA ALA A 60 -4.66 -14.52 -8.05
C ALA A 60 -3.16 -14.83 -8.09
N MET A 61 -2.30 -13.81 -8.09
CA MET A 61 -0.84 -13.98 -8.04
C MET A 61 -0.40 -14.62 -6.73
N VAL A 62 -0.92 -14.13 -5.59
CA VAL A 62 -0.63 -14.69 -4.27
C VAL A 62 -1.05 -16.16 -4.18
N LEU A 63 -2.25 -16.49 -4.67
CA LEU A 63 -2.77 -17.86 -4.67
C LEU A 63 -1.92 -18.80 -5.55
N ASP A 64 -1.57 -18.38 -6.76
CA ASP A 64 -0.72 -19.17 -7.65
C ASP A 64 0.69 -19.34 -7.08
N GLN A 65 1.29 -18.29 -6.52
CA GLN A 65 2.58 -18.36 -5.83
C GLN A 65 2.54 -19.34 -4.65
N ALA A 66 1.50 -19.30 -3.82
CA ALA A 66 1.34 -20.24 -2.71
C ALA A 66 1.20 -21.69 -3.21
N ARG A 67 0.43 -21.93 -4.28
CA ARG A 67 0.29 -23.24 -4.92
C ARG A 67 1.63 -23.77 -5.44
N LEU A 68 2.40 -22.92 -6.13
CA LEU A 68 3.72 -23.28 -6.66
C LEU A 68 4.72 -23.59 -5.54
N MET A 69 4.73 -22.79 -4.47
CA MET A 69 5.57 -23.03 -3.29
C MET A 69 5.21 -24.34 -2.59
N ALA A 70 3.91 -24.62 -2.41
CA ALA A 70 3.45 -25.86 -1.82
C ALA A 70 3.83 -27.09 -2.67
N ALA A 71 3.71 -26.99 -4.00
CA ALA A 71 4.12 -28.04 -4.92
C ALA A 71 5.63 -28.32 -4.88
N ALA A 72 6.43 -27.30 -4.58
CA ALA A 72 7.88 -27.42 -4.34
C ALA A 72 8.21 -27.91 -2.90
N GLY A 73 7.22 -28.23 -2.07
CA GLY A 73 7.41 -28.72 -0.70
C GLY A 73 7.69 -27.64 0.34
N SER A 74 7.58 -26.35 -0.02
CA SER A 74 7.70 -25.27 0.96
C SER A 74 6.44 -25.12 1.78
N THR A 75 6.60 -24.89 3.09
CA THR A 75 5.50 -24.60 4.03
C THR A 75 5.51 -23.16 4.52
N ARG A 76 6.56 -22.38 4.19
CA ARG A 76 6.72 -20.99 4.64
C ARG A 76 7.25 -20.10 3.54
N HIS A 77 6.75 -18.87 3.51
CA HIS A 77 7.17 -17.82 2.60
C HIS A 77 7.61 -16.58 3.37
N LEU A 78 8.91 -16.28 3.34
CA LEU A 78 9.46 -15.05 3.93
C LEU A 78 9.34 -13.90 2.91
N THR A 79 8.76 -12.79 3.36
CA THR A 79 8.58 -11.58 2.55
C THR A 79 9.35 -10.39 3.14
N GLY A 80 9.60 -9.37 2.29
CA GLY A 80 10.24 -8.13 2.70
C GLY A 80 9.28 -7.04 3.22
N HIS A 81 8.00 -7.35 3.44
CA HIS A 81 7.02 -6.38 3.97
C HIS A 81 7.48 -5.84 5.33
N GLY A 82 7.30 -4.54 5.58
CA GLY A 82 7.83 -3.84 6.77
C GLY A 82 9.21 -3.22 6.54
N GLY A 83 9.96 -3.70 5.55
CA GLY A 83 11.32 -3.22 5.29
C GLY A 83 11.39 -1.81 4.71
N ASP A 84 10.36 -1.35 3.99
CA ASP A 84 10.28 0.05 3.58
C ASP A 84 9.76 0.93 4.71
N GLU A 85 8.74 0.46 5.41
CA GLU A 85 8.09 1.16 6.51
C GLU A 85 9.09 1.51 7.61
N LEU A 86 10.00 0.58 7.95
CA LEU A 86 11.03 0.79 8.96
C LEU A 86 12.23 1.60 8.45
N PHE A 87 12.75 1.29 7.26
CA PHE A 87 14.09 1.75 6.86
C PHE A 87 14.10 2.80 5.75
N LEU A 88 12.98 3.05 5.07
CA LEU A 88 12.83 4.17 4.16
C LEU A 88 12.29 5.38 4.93
N THR A 89 13.17 6.11 5.59
CA THR A 89 12.80 7.23 6.47
C THR A 89 11.93 8.24 5.74
N THR A 90 10.70 8.42 6.24
CA THR A 90 9.71 9.31 5.62
C THR A 90 10.12 10.78 5.69
N PRO A 91 9.89 11.58 4.62
CA PRO A 91 10.02 13.03 4.65
C PRO A 91 9.21 13.73 5.76
N ALA A 92 8.19 13.08 6.33
CA ALA A 92 7.45 13.61 7.47
C ALA A 92 8.35 13.91 8.69
N TYR A 93 9.47 13.20 8.85
CA TYR A 93 10.46 13.49 9.90
C TYR A 93 11.16 14.84 9.73
N LEU A 94 11.09 15.51 8.58
CA LEU A 94 11.63 16.87 8.41
C LEU A 94 10.95 17.88 9.33
N HIS A 95 9.64 17.69 9.59
CA HIS A 95 8.87 18.52 10.50
C HIS A 95 9.37 18.39 11.95
N ASP A 96 9.67 17.15 12.37
CA ASP A 96 10.20 16.85 13.70
C ASP A 96 11.66 17.31 13.82
N LEU A 97 12.46 17.08 12.77
CA LEU A 97 13.88 17.44 12.73
C LEU A 97 14.07 18.96 12.78
N LEU A 98 13.21 19.74 12.10
CA LEU A 98 13.27 21.20 12.12
C LEU A 98 13.14 21.77 13.54
N ARG A 99 12.30 21.16 14.38
CA ARG A 99 12.07 21.59 15.77
C ARG A 99 13.21 21.21 16.72
N ARG A 100 13.94 20.14 16.43
CA ARG A 100 14.99 19.61 17.33
C ARG A 100 16.41 19.97 16.89
N ARG A 101 16.68 19.99 15.58
CA ARG A 101 18.01 20.23 14.98
C ARG A 101 17.85 21.06 13.69
N PRO A 102 17.53 22.37 13.78
CA PRO A 102 17.11 23.18 12.63
C PRO A 102 18.18 23.28 11.53
N LEU A 103 19.46 23.42 11.89
CA LEU A 103 20.56 23.50 10.91
C LEU A 103 20.66 22.22 10.06
N ARG A 104 20.51 21.06 10.69
CA ARG A 104 20.49 19.76 10.01
C ARG A 104 19.24 19.63 9.13
N ALA A 105 18.08 20.06 9.63
CA ALA A 105 16.84 20.05 8.86
C ALA A 105 16.94 20.90 7.59
N ILE A 106 17.53 22.09 7.64
CA ILE A 106 17.71 22.95 6.47
C ILE A 106 18.53 22.24 5.38
N GLY A 107 19.61 21.54 5.76
CA GLY A 107 20.40 20.72 4.83
C GLY A 107 19.56 19.62 4.17
N GLN A 108 18.80 18.86 4.96
CA GLN A 108 17.94 17.78 4.45
C GLN A 108 16.77 18.30 3.60
N VAL A 109 16.19 19.45 3.95
CA VAL A 109 15.15 20.12 3.14
C VAL A 109 15.73 20.53 1.79
N ARG A 110 16.93 21.13 1.75
CA ARG A 110 17.59 21.50 0.49
C ARG A 110 17.85 20.27 -0.39
N ALA A 111 18.39 19.21 0.20
CA ALA A 111 18.65 17.96 -0.52
C ALA A 111 17.35 17.31 -1.02
N GLY A 112 16.33 17.21 -0.17
CA GLY A 112 15.01 16.67 -0.54
C GLY A 112 14.32 17.49 -1.64
N ARG A 113 14.47 18.82 -1.63
CA ARG A 113 13.98 19.69 -2.71
C ARG A 113 14.66 19.38 -4.05
N ALA A 114 15.96 19.09 -4.04
CA ALA A 114 16.70 18.74 -5.26
C ALA A 114 16.29 17.35 -5.79
N VAL A 115 16.18 16.36 -4.90
CA VAL A 115 15.82 14.97 -5.26
C VAL A 115 14.35 14.83 -5.68
N HIS A 116 13.44 15.39 -4.90
CA HIS A 116 11.99 15.23 -5.09
C HIS A 116 11.32 16.40 -5.82
N ARG A 117 12.11 17.39 -6.26
CA ARG A 117 11.63 18.59 -6.98
C ARG A 117 10.55 19.37 -6.22
N TRP A 118 10.64 19.40 -4.88
CA TRP A 118 9.64 20.08 -4.07
C TRP A 118 9.62 21.60 -4.31
N LYS A 119 8.43 22.19 -4.29
CA LYS A 119 8.21 23.64 -4.43
C LYS A 119 8.44 24.37 -3.11
N ALA A 120 9.04 25.56 -3.15
CA ALA A 120 9.51 26.26 -1.94
C ALA A 120 8.35 26.62 -1.00
N GLY A 121 7.37 27.38 -1.49
CA GLY A 121 6.21 27.80 -0.68
C GLY A 121 5.49 26.61 -0.01
N PRO A 122 5.04 25.59 -0.76
CA PRO A 122 4.41 24.41 -0.19
C PRO A 122 5.28 23.66 0.82
N THR A 123 6.60 23.59 0.60
CA THR A 123 7.53 22.97 1.56
C THR A 123 7.56 23.73 2.88
N PHE A 124 7.72 25.05 2.85
CA PHE A 124 7.72 25.86 4.06
C PHE A 124 6.38 25.79 4.79
N ALA A 125 5.26 25.84 4.07
CA ALA A 125 3.93 25.68 4.65
C ALA A 125 3.78 24.33 5.36
N ALA A 126 4.22 23.23 4.75
CA ALA A 126 4.16 21.89 5.34
C ALA A 126 5.04 21.76 6.60
N LEU A 127 6.23 22.38 6.62
CA LEU A 127 7.15 22.33 7.75
C LEU A 127 6.70 23.21 8.93
N LEU A 128 6.06 24.35 8.64
CA LEU A 128 5.54 25.28 9.65
C LEU A 128 4.14 24.90 10.14
N ASP A 129 3.48 23.91 9.53
CA ASP A 129 2.18 23.43 9.96
C ASP A 129 2.21 22.96 11.42
N ARG A 130 1.26 23.47 12.21
CA ARG A 130 1.09 23.17 13.65
C ARG A 130 -0.24 22.48 13.95
N THR A 131 -0.97 22.07 12.92
CA THR A 131 -2.29 21.43 13.06
C THR A 131 -2.18 20.19 13.96
N SER A 132 -3.08 20.08 14.95
CA SER A 132 -3.15 18.93 15.86
C SER A 132 -3.58 17.68 15.09
N PHE A 133 -3.40 16.49 15.67
CA PHE A 133 -3.82 15.24 15.01
C PHE A 133 -5.33 15.21 14.79
N ALA A 134 -6.12 15.60 15.80
CA ALA A 134 -7.57 15.67 15.71
C ALA A 134 -8.06 16.68 14.66
N ASP A 135 -7.47 17.89 14.63
CA ASP A 135 -7.84 18.91 13.64
C ASP A 135 -7.50 18.49 12.21
N TRP A 136 -6.33 17.85 12.04
CA TRP A 136 -5.92 17.30 10.75
C TRP A 136 -6.92 16.23 10.27
N LEU A 137 -7.30 15.31 11.16
CA LEU A 137 -8.22 14.22 10.86
C LEU A 137 -9.62 14.73 10.49
N GLY A 138 -10.21 15.58 11.32
CA GLY A 138 -11.62 15.99 11.19
C GLY A 138 -11.85 17.12 10.20
N HIS A 139 -10.88 18.03 10.03
CA HIS A 139 -11.06 19.23 9.24
C HIS A 139 -10.21 19.24 7.98
N GLU A 140 -8.90 19.02 8.11
CA GLU A 140 -8.00 19.17 6.97
C GLU A 140 -8.23 18.10 5.90
N ILE A 141 -8.29 16.83 6.29
CA ILE A 141 -8.59 15.73 5.36
C ILE A 141 -9.98 15.96 4.76
N GLY A 142 -11.00 16.18 5.60
CA GLY A 142 -12.38 16.36 5.19
C GLY A 142 -12.61 17.47 4.16
N ARG A 143 -11.85 18.58 4.26
CA ARG A 143 -11.87 19.68 3.28
C ARG A 143 -11.18 19.33 1.97
N LYS A 144 -10.10 18.54 2.04
CA LYS A 144 -9.26 18.22 0.88
C LYS A 144 -9.68 16.94 0.16
N LEU A 145 -10.71 16.22 0.63
CA LEU A 145 -11.18 14.95 0.06
C LEU A 145 -11.38 14.96 -1.46
N ARG A 146 -11.88 16.07 -2.03
CA ARG A 146 -12.15 16.22 -3.47
C ARG A 146 -11.05 16.96 -4.24
N ASN A 147 -9.97 17.37 -3.57
CA ASN A 147 -8.89 18.06 -4.25
C ASN A 147 -8.17 17.09 -5.20
N PRO A 148 -7.63 17.56 -6.33
CA PRO A 148 -6.84 16.72 -7.21
C PRO A 148 -5.69 16.04 -6.46
N ILE A 149 -5.40 14.80 -6.82
CA ILE A 149 -4.20 14.10 -6.31
C ILE A 149 -2.92 14.58 -7.00
N ARG A 150 -3.05 15.28 -8.14
CA ARG A 150 -1.93 15.90 -8.83
C ARG A 150 -1.22 16.90 -7.91
N GLY A 151 0.09 16.73 -7.77
CA GLY A 151 0.93 17.62 -6.99
C GLY A 151 0.99 17.33 -5.48
N VAL A 152 0.39 16.23 -4.99
CA VAL A 152 0.57 15.82 -3.58
C VAL A 152 2.04 15.56 -3.20
N ASN A 153 2.87 15.19 -4.19
CA ASN A 153 4.31 14.99 -4.01
C ASN A 153 5.14 16.25 -4.26
N ALA A 154 4.52 17.42 -4.46
CA ALA A 154 5.23 18.69 -4.70
C ALA A 154 5.81 19.31 -3.41
N ALA A 155 5.58 18.68 -2.25
CA ALA A 155 6.08 19.06 -0.94
C ALA A 155 6.30 17.77 -0.12
N PRO A 156 7.07 17.82 0.99
CA PRO A 156 7.04 16.76 1.98
C PRO A 156 5.61 16.59 2.53
N VAL A 157 5.34 15.41 3.11
CA VAL A 157 4.05 15.10 3.72
C VAL A 157 3.65 16.21 4.70
N SER A 158 2.47 16.79 4.48
CA SER A 158 1.88 17.83 5.32
C SER A 158 0.89 17.21 6.29
N GLY A 159 0.84 17.71 7.52
CA GLY A 159 -0.01 17.13 8.57
C GLY A 159 0.54 15.80 9.10
N TRP A 160 -0.35 14.89 9.46
CA TRP A 160 -0.02 13.66 10.19
C TRP A 160 0.00 12.38 9.33
N GLY A 161 -0.31 12.47 8.04
CA GLY A 161 -0.38 11.29 7.19
C GLY A 161 -0.54 11.63 5.71
N PRO A 162 -0.74 10.61 4.86
CA PRO A 162 -0.87 10.81 3.43
C PRO A 162 -2.09 11.67 3.08
N ALA A 163 -2.05 12.26 1.89
CA ALA A 163 -3.14 13.07 1.37
C ALA A 163 -4.31 12.17 0.91
N TYR A 164 -5.18 11.75 1.83
CA TYR A 164 -6.36 10.95 1.48
C TYR A 164 -7.31 11.73 0.55
N ARG A 165 -7.74 11.08 -0.54
CA ARG A 165 -8.66 11.62 -1.55
C ARG A 165 -9.76 10.62 -1.86
N MET A 166 -10.98 11.12 -2.04
CA MET A 166 -12.06 10.33 -2.60
C MET A 166 -11.83 10.14 -4.11
N PRO A 167 -12.07 8.95 -4.66
CA PRO A 167 -12.03 8.76 -6.11
C PRO A 167 -13.04 9.66 -6.83
N ALA A 168 -12.74 10.00 -8.09
CA ALA A 168 -13.60 10.85 -8.91
C ALA A 168 -15.01 10.26 -9.16
N TRP A 169 -15.14 8.94 -9.09
CA TRP A 169 -16.41 8.21 -9.18
C TRP A 169 -17.13 8.05 -7.83
N SER A 170 -16.71 8.75 -6.78
CA SER A 170 -17.45 8.76 -5.51
C SER A 170 -18.65 9.68 -5.60
N THR A 171 -19.80 9.23 -5.10
CA THR A 171 -20.98 10.08 -5.03
C THR A 171 -20.80 11.24 -4.03
N PRO A 172 -21.58 12.32 -4.15
CA PRO A 172 -21.68 13.35 -3.11
C PRO A 172 -21.99 12.79 -1.72
N GLU A 173 -22.90 11.82 -1.65
CA GLU A 173 -23.35 11.16 -0.42
C GLU A 173 -22.19 10.39 0.23
N ALA A 174 -21.41 9.63 -0.56
CA ALA A 174 -20.22 8.94 -0.07
C ALA A 174 -19.19 9.92 0.51
N THR A 175 -18.93 11.00 -0.23
CA THR A 175 -17.99 12.05 0.23
C THR A 175 -18.48 12.69 1.54
N HIS A 176 -19.77 12.95 1.64
CA HIS A 176 -20.37 13.52 2.85
C HIS A 176 -20.27 12.53 4.02
N SER A 177 -20.56 11.25 3.79
CA SER A 177 -20.46 10.20 4.81
C SER A 177 -19.04 10.09 5.36
N VAL A 178 -18.03 10.01 4.48
CA VAL A 178 -16.61 9.97 4.90
C VAL A 178 -16.24 11.22 5.69
N ARG A 179 -16.65 12.41 5.23
CA ARG A 179 -16.37 13.66 5.95
C ARG A 179 -17.02 13.69 7.33
N ARG A 180 -18.24 13.18 7.46
CA ARG A 180 -18.94 13.08 8.74
C ARG A 180 -18.20 12.11 9.68
N THR A 181 -17.88 10.91 9.22
CA THR A 181 -17.13 9.91 10.02
C THR A 181 -15.78 10.44 10.47
N LEU A 182 -15.05 11.16 9.62
CA LEU A 182 -13.78 11.79 10.01
C LEU A 182 -13.96 12.85 11.10
N ARG A 183 -15.03 13.66 11.04
CA ARG A 183 -15.34 14.66 12.07
C ARG A 183 -15.75 14.02 13.38
N GLU A 184 -16.60 13.00 13.34
CA GLU A 184 -17.02 12.23 14.52
C GLU A 184 -15.80 11.58 15.18
N ALA A 185 -14.91 10.95 14.39
CA ALA A 185 -13.66 10.39 14.90
C ALA A 185 -12.75 11.46 15.52
N ALA A 186 -12.68 12.65 14.93
CA ALA A 186 -11.89 13.76 15.47
C ALA A 186 -12.49 14.36 16.77
N GLN A 187 -13.81 14.36 16.91
CA GLN A 187 -14.51 14.81 18.13
C GLN A 187 -14.23 13.91 19.32
N ALA A 188 -13.90 12.64 19.09
CA ALA A 188 -13.39 11.73 20.12
C ALA A 188 -11.95 12.07 20.57
N CYS A 189 -11.35 13.14 20.04
CA CYS A 189 -10.01 13.65 20.38
C CYS A 189 -8.94 12.54 20.41
N PRO A 190 -8.75 11.80 19.30
CA PRO A 190 -7.81 10.69 19.30
C PRO A 190 -6.37 11.22 19.48
N SER A 191 -5.56 10.44 20.19
CA SER A 191 -4.13 10.71 20.30
C SER A 191 -3.38 10.08 19.12
N PRO A 192 -2.36 10.77 18.55
CA PRO A 192 -1.50 10.14 17.56
C PRO A 192 -0.68 9.02 18.20
N LEU A 193 -0.27 8.04 17.39
CA LEU A 193 0.63 6.94 17.80
C LEU A 193 1.98 7.42 18.34
N SER A 194 2.38 8.65 18.02
CA SER A 194 3.55 9.33 18.57
C SER A 194 3.31 10.84 18.52
N PRO A 195 3.85 11.63 19.46
CA PRO A 195 3.83 13.09 19.34
C PRO A 195 4.68 13.62 18.18
N LEU A 196 5.60 12.81 17.65
CA LEU A 196 6.39 13.11 16.47
C LEU A 196 5.63 12.68 15.21
N ARG A 197 5.51 13.58 14.24
CA ARG A 197 4.69 13.33 13.04
C ARG A 197 5.27 12.23 12.16
N GLY A 198 6.58 12.24 11.96
CA GLY A 198 7.29 11.21 11.23
C GLY A 198 7.13 9.85 11.89
N ARG A 199 7.30 9.78 13.22
CA ARG A 199 7.16 8.52 13.97
C ARG A 199 5.72 8.01 14.00
N HIS A 200 4.74 8.91 14.09
CA HIS A 200 3.34 8.53 13.98
C HIS A 200 3.05 7.89 12.61
N LEU A 201 3.53 8.50 11.52
CA LEU A 201 3.35 7.97 10.17
C LEU A 201 4.03 6.60 10.01
N THR A 202 5.28 6.45 10.46
CA THR A 202 5.99 5.17 10.45
C THR A 202 5.20 4.09 11.19
N LEU A 203 4.74 4.36 12.42
CA LEU A 203 3.95 3.40 13.20
C LEU A 203 2.62 3.05 12.53
N GLN A 204 1.96 4.02 11.89
CA GLN A 204 0.74 3.78 11.14
C GLN A 204 0.99 2.85 9.94
N GLN A 205 2.10 3.05 9.22
CA GLN A 205 2.48 2.22 8.08
C GLN A 205 2.83 0.79 8.51
N ILE A 206 3.55 0.61 9.62
CA ILE A 206 3.84 -0.72 10.20
C ILE A 206 2.54 -1.47 10.52
N ARG A 207 1.57 -0.80 11.18
CA ARG A 207 0.27 -1.41 11.48
C ARG A 207 -0.49 -1.83 10.21
N GLN A 208 -0.51 -0.95 9.20
CA GLN A 208 -1.11 -1.25 7.89
C GLN A 208 -0.41 -2.43 7.19
N GLY A 209 0.92 -2.50 7.29
CA GLY A 209 1.72 -3.62 6.80
C GLY A 209 1.36 -4.94 7.48
N GLY A 210 1.20 -4.92 8.82
CA GLY A 210 0.78 -6.09 9.59
C GLY A 210 -0.61 -6.59 9.18
N ASP A 211 -1.57 -5.68 9.01
CA ASP A 211 -2.92 -6.01 8.52
C ASP A 211 -2.89 -6.61 7.11
N LEU A 212 -2.04 -6.08 6.22
CA LEU A 212 -1.87 -6.60 4.87
C LEU A 212 -1.29 -8.01 4.89
N VAL A 213 -0.18 -8.23 5.60
CA VAL A 213 0.50 -9.53 5.66
C VAL A 213 -0.41 -10.60 6.26
N ARG A 214 -1.17 -10.27 7.32
CA ARG A 214 -2.15 -11.19 7.90
C ARG A 214 -3.22 -11.65 6.89
N ARG A 215 -3.66 -10.75 6.00
CA ARG A 215 -4.63 -11.10 4.95
C ARG A 215 -4.00 -11.95 3.84
N ILE A 216 -2.76 -11.65 3.46
CA ILE A 216 -2.00 -12.46 2.50
C ILE A 216 -1.78 -13.87 3.06
N ASP A 217 -1.37 -13.98 4.32
CA ASP A 217 -1.15 -15.25 5.01
C ASP A 217 -2.41 -16.14 5.00
N ARG A 218 -3.59 -15.56 5.29
CA ARG A 218 -4.86 -16.31 5.22
C ARG A 218 -5.23 -16.83 3.83
N LEU A 219 -4.74 -16.18 2.78
CA LEU A 219 -4.90 -16.67 1.41
C LEU A 219 -3.90 -17.80 1.13
N SER A 220 -2.63 -17.59 1.45
CA SER A 220 -1.56 -18.57 1.19
C SER A 220 -1.71 -19.84 2.04
N ALA A 221 -2.15 -19.72 3.29
CA ALA A 221 -2.29 -20.83 4.24
C ALA A 221 -3.32 -21.87 3.77
N ARG A 222 -4.26 -21.50 2.90
CA ARG A 222 -5.21 -22.44 2.26
C ARG A 222 -4.52 -23.44 1.33
N HIS A 223 -3.32 -23.10 0.87
CA HIS A 223 -2.45 -23.98 0.10
C HIS A 223 -1.34 -24.61 0.94
N GLY A 224 -1.39 -24.48 2.28
CA GLY A 224 -0.39 -25.04 3.18
C GLY A 224 0.90 -24.21 3.31
N VAL A 225 0.89 -22.94 2.89
CA VAL A 225 2.05 -22.03 2.96
C VAL A 225 1.74 -20.84 3.87
N THR A 226 2.48 -20.68 4.96
CA THR A 226 2.36 -19.49 5.82
C THR A 226 3.23 -18.36 5.28
N THR A 227 2.69 -17.14 5.27
CA THR A 227 3.44 -15.94 4.88
C THR A 227 3.94 -15.22 6.12
N GLU A 228 5.25 -15.03 6.21
CA GLU A 228 5.90 -14.34 7.33
C GLU A 228 6.64 -13.09 6.85
N ALA A 229 6.60 -12.03 7.66
CA ALA A 229 7.26 -10.76 7.36
C ALA A 229 8.15 -10.36 8.55
N PRO A 230 9.42 -10.81 8.60
CA PRO A 230 10.29 -10.59 9.75
C PRO A 230 10.50 -9.11 10.12
N PHE A 231 10.40 -8.19 9.16
CA PHE A 231 10.49 -6.76 9.46
C PHE A 231 9.27 -6.18 10.20
N LEU A 232 8.20 -6.95 10.38
CA LEU A 232 7.03 -6.57 11.18
C LEU A 232 7.02 -7.27 12.54
N ASP A 233 8.05 -8.03 12.89
CA ASP A 233 8.24 -8.56 14.23
C ASP A 233 8.49 -7.44 15.25
N ASP A 234 7.90 -7.56 16.44
CA ASP A 234 7.96 -6.53 17.48
C ASP A 234 9.41 -6.20 17.86
N GLN A 235 10.31 -7.19 17.96
CA GLN A 235 11.70 -6.94 18.33
C GLN A 235 12.45 -6.20 17.23
N VAL A 236 12.18 -6.53 15.97
CA VAL A 236 12.78 -5.84 14.81
C VAL A 236 12.26 -4.41 14.71
N VAL A 237 10.96 -4.21 14.92
CA VAL A 237 10.33 -2.88 14.94
C VAL A 237 10.92 -2.04 16.08
N GLU A 238 11.00 -2.56 17.30
CA GLU A 238 11.57 -1.87 18.44
C GLU A 238 13.03 -1.47 18.21
N ALA A 239 13.85 -2.41 17.72
CA ALA A 239 15.26 -2.15 17.40
C ALA A 239 15.42 -1.09 16.32
N ALA A 240 14.64 -1.16 15.24
CA ALA A 240 14.69 -0.17 14.16
C ALA A 240 14.25 1.22 14.63
N LEU A 241 13.21 1.30 15.47
CA LEU A 241 12.70 2.56 16.01
C LEU A 241 13.58 3.16 17.12
N ALA A 242 14.52 2.40 17.67
CA ALA A 242 15.52 2.90 18.62
C ALA A 242 16.64 3.72 17.93
N VAL A 243 16.84 3.52 16.62
CA VAL A 243 17.82 4.29 15.84
C VAL A 243 17.36 5.75 15.69
N ASP A 244 18.28 6.71 15.85
CA ASP A 244 17.96 8.13 15.65
C ASP A 244 17.55 8.38 14.19
N TYR A 245 16.27 8.67 13.97
CA TYR A 245 15.73 8.99 12.64
C TYR A 245 16.48 10.15 11.98
N ALA A 246 17.10 11.06 12.75
CA ALA A 246 17.90 12.14 12.19
C ALA A 246 19.12 11.60 11.42
N GLU A 247 19.71 10.49 11.87
CA GLU A 247 20.84 9.80 11.23
C GLU A 247 20.42 9.01 10.00
N CYS A 248 19.20 8.47 10.03
CA CYS A 248 18.63 7.72 8.93
C CYS A 248 18.09 8.61 7.80
N LEU A 249 17.61 9.81 8.12
CA LEU A 249 17.06 10.75 7.15
C LEU A 249 18.17 11.34 6.27
N ARG A 250 18.43 10.68 5.15
CA ARG A 250 19.48 11.02 4.19
C ARG A 250 18.95 10.96 2.76
N ALA A 251 18.89 12.12 2.10
CA ALA A 251 18.44 12.19 0.71
C ALA A 251 19.42 11.52 -0.29
N ASP A 252 20.67 11.32 0.10
CA ASP A 252 21.75 10.76 -0.74
C ASP A 252 21.98 9.25 -0.54
N ARG A 253 21.35 8.64 0.47
CA ARG A 253 21.57 7.22 0.82
C ARG A 253 20.25 6.49 0.93
N TYR A 254 20.16 5.34 0.26
CA TYR A 254 19.01 4.46 0.35
C TYR A 254 19.13 3.54 1.57
N LYS A 255 18.16 3.62 2.49
CA LYS A 255 18.06 2.79 3.71
C LYS A 255 19.38 2.65 4.51
N PRO A 256 20.02 3.75 4.93
CA PRO A 256 21.38 3.71 5.52
C PRO A 256 21.49 2.82 6.77
N ALA A 257 20.47 2.80 7.63
CA ALA A 257 20.48 1.97 8.84
C ALA A 257 20.44 0.47 8.51
N LEU A 258 19.59 0.07 7.56
CA LEU A 258 19.52 -1.33 7.13
C LEU A 258 20.81 -1.76 6.42
N VAL A 259 21.37 -0.88 5.58
CA VAL A 259 22.65 -1.15 4.92
C VAL A 259 23.75 -1.39 5.94
N GLU A 260 23.84 -0.56 6.98
CA GLU A 260 24.82 -0.76 8.06
C GLU A 260 24.58 -2.07 8.80
N ALA A 261 23.34 -2.34 9.22
CA ALA A 261 22.98 -3.53 9.98
C ALA A 261 23.26 -4.84 9.22
N MET A 262 23.18 -4.83 7.89
CA MET A 262 23.34 -6.01 7.04
C MET A 262 24.78 -6.21 6.52
N ARG A 263 25.73 -5.31 6.85
CA ARG A 263 27.15 -5.50 6.47
C ARG A 263 27.70 -6.79 7.06
N GLY A 264 28.40 -7.56 6.23
CA GLY A 264 28.93 -8.86 6.62
C GLY A 264 27.89 -9.99 6.69
N VAL A 265 26.60 -9.69 6.57
CA VAL A 265 25.51 -10.68 6.52
C VAL A 265 25.05 -10.91 5.09
N VAL A 266 24.78 -9.83 4.35
CA VAL A 266 24.40 -9.90 2.93
C VAL A 266 25.58 -9.47 2.04
N PRO A 267 25.67 -9.93 0.78
CA PRO A 267 26.76 -9.57 -0.10
C PRO A 267 26.88 -8.06 -0.31
N ASP A 268 28.10 -7.51 -0.29
CA ASP A 268 28.36 -6.08 -0.47
C ASP A 268 27.75 -5.50 -1.75
N ARG A 269 27.72 -6.30 -2.81
CA ARG A 269 27.10 -5.91 -4.08
C ARG A 269 25.61 -5.64 -3.92
N SER A 270 24.90 -6.41 -3.09
CA SER A 270 23.48 -6.21 -2.76
C SER A 270 23.25 -4.95 -1.93
N LEU A 271 24.16 -4.64 -1.01
CA LEU A 271 24.12 -3.40 -0.23
C LEU A 271 24.32 -2.15 -1.10
N GLY A 272 25.03 -2.29 -2.22
CA GLY A 272 25.23 -1.24 -3.21
C GLY A 272 24.04 -1.00 -4.14
N ARG A 273 22.94 -1.75 -4.02
CA ARG A 273 21.73 -1.57 -4.87
C ARG A 273 21.13 -0.18 -4.64
N ARG A 274 21.07 0.62 -5.72
CA ARG A 274 20.50 1.99 -5.71
C ARG A 274 19.15 2.10 -6.40
N SER A 275 18.74 1.06 -7.10
CA SER A 275 17.51 0.93 -7.86
C SER A 275 16.48 0.12 -7.07
N LYS A 276 15.20 0.39 -7.31
CA LYS A 276 14.10 -0.42 -6.85
C LYS A 276 13.13 -0.57 -8.02
N ALA A 277 12.63 -1.79 -8.24
CA ALA A 277 11.64 -2.03 -9.28
C ALA A 277 10.36 -1.21 -9.02
N GLU A 278 9.74 -0.78 -10.10
CA GLU A 278 8.48 -0.06 -10.12
C GLU A 278 7.45 -0.96 -10.80
N PHE A 279 6.29 -1.14 -10.17
CA PHE A 279 5.31 -2.18 -10.56
C PHE A 279 4.09 -1.62 -11.31
N SER A 280 4.09 -0.34 -11.69
CA SER A 280 2.93 0.25 -12.38
C SER A 280 2.71 -0.38 -13.75
N ALA A 281 3.77 -0.81 -14.42
CA ALA A 281 3.69 -1.52 -15.70
C ALA A 281 2.83 -2.79 -15.59
N ASP A 282 2.99 -3.57 -14.51
CA ASP A 282 2.20 -4.77 -14.23
C ASP A 282 0.72 -4.43 -13.96
N ILE A 283 0.45 -3.35 -13.23
CA ILE A 283 -0.91 -2.86 -12.98
C ILE A 283 -1.60 -2.47 -14.29
N TYR A 284 -0.95 -1.68 -15.15
CA TYR A 284 -1.51 -1.29 -16.44
C TYR A 284 -1.67 -2.48 -17.39
N ALA A 285 -0.72 -3.42 -17.39
CA ALA A 285 -0.80 -4.64 -18.19
C ALA A 285 -1.99 -5.51 -17.76
N GLY A 286 -2.17 -5.70 -16.46
CA GLY A 286 -3.33 -6.40 -15.88
C GLY A 286 -4.64 -5.70 -16.18
N LEU A 287 -4.71 -4.37 -16.02
CA LEU A 287 -5.91 -3.59 -16.33
C LEU A 287 -6.31 -3.71 -17.81
N ARG A 288 -5.36 -3.72 -18.74
CA ARG A 288 -5.64 -3.93 -20.16
C ARG A 288 -6.13 -5.35 -20.44
N GLN A 289 -5.48 -6.35 -19.85
CA GLN A 289 -5.81 -7.76 -20.07
C GLN A 289 -7.18 -8.13 -19.50
N HIS A 290 -7.49 -7.68 -18.28
CA HIS A 290 -8.71 -8.01 -17.55
C HIS A 290 -9.78 -6.92 -17.67
N ARG A 291 -9.68 -6.03 -18.66
CA ARG A 291 -10.62 -4.92 -18.84
C ARG A 291 -12.07 -5.37 -18.90
N HIS A 292 -12.35 -6.43 -19.66
CA HIS A 292 -13.71 -6.98 -19.79
C HIS A 292 -14.28 -7.37 -18.42
N GLU A 293 -13.50 -8.11 -17.65
CA GLU A 293 -13.85 -8.56 -16.30
C GLU A 293 -14.10 -7.37 -15.34
N LEU A 294 -13.25 -6.35 -15.39
CA LEU A 294 -13.42 -5.13 -14.59
C LEU A 294 -14.66 -4.31 -15.00
N LEU A 295 -15.02 -4.33 -16.29
CA LEU A 295 -16.26 -3.71 -16.77
C LEU A 295 -17.49 -4.49 -16.29
N GLU A 296 -17.43 -5.82 -16.29
CA GLU A 296 -18.49 -6.68 -15.74
C GLU A 296 -18.67 -6.48 -14.23
N LEU A 297 -17.59 -6.21 -13.48
CA LEU A 297 -17.70 -5.79 -12.08
C LEU A 297 -18.44 -4.46 -11.90
N CYS A 298 -18.45 -3.59 -12.91
CA CYS A 298 -19.23 -2.35 -12.87
C CYS A 298 -20.73 -2.59 -13.08
N ASP A 299 -21.11 -3.73 -13.67
CA ASP A 299 -22.50 -4.10 -13.88
C ASP A 299 -23.10 -4.62 -12.56
N GLY A 300 -24.22 -4.02 -12.14
CA GLY A 300 -24.91 -4.39 -10.90
C GLY A 300 -24.10 -4.18 -9.62
N MET A 301 -23.17 -3.21 -9.61
CA MET A 301 -22.31 -2.92 -8.44
C MET A 301 -23.09 -2.78 -7.13
N ARG A 302 -22.65 -3.51 -6.10
CA ARG A 302 -23.17 -3.34 -4.74
C ARG A 302 -22.85 -1.96 -4.20
N LEU A 303 -21.65 -1.44 -4.44
CA LEU A 303 -21.28 -0.07 -4.05
C LEU A 303 -22.18 0.99 -4.70
N ALA A 304 -22.59 0.79 -5.95
CA ALA A 304 -23.52 1.70 -6.62
C ALA A 304 -24.94 1.59 -6.04
N SER A 305 -25.41 0.38 -5.74
CA SER A 305 -26.71 0.18 -5.08
C SER A 305 -26.80 0.80 -3.68
N LEU A 306 -25.66 0.95 -3.00
CA LEU A 306 -25.55 1.65 -1.71
C LEU A 306 -25.40 3.18 -1.87
N GLY A 307 -25.41 3.69 -3.11
CA GLY A 307 -25.22 5.11 -3.41
C GLY A 307 -23.80 5.60 -3.10
N LEU A 308 -22.79 4.72 -3.06
CA LEU A 308 -21.42 5.07 -2.70
C LEU A 308 -20.54 5.41 -3.92
N VAL A 309 -20.81 4.76 -5.05
CA VAL A 309 -20.03 4.87 -6.29
C VAL A 309 -20.95 5.13 -7.48
N ASP A 310 -20.53 6.04 -8.36
CA ASP A 310 -21.06 6.17 -9.71
C ASP A 310 -20.38 5.14 -10.63
N ALA A 311 -21.12 4.07 -10.94
CA ALA A 311 -20.63 2.98 -11.79
C ALA A 311 -20.34 3.43 -13.23
N ALA A 312 -21.08 4.42 -13.76
CA ALA A 312 -20.85 4.94 -15.11
C ALA A 312 -19.54 5.74 -15.17
N ALA A 313 -19.26 6.56 -14.15
CA ALA A 313 -18.00 7.28 -14.03
C ALA A 313 -16.80 6.32 -13.86
N LEU A 314 -16.94 5.27 -13.04
CA LEU A 314 -15.92 4.22 -12.91
C LEU A 314 -15.67 3.51 -14.25
N ARG A 315 -16.74 3.13 -14.96
CA ARG A 315 -16.66 2.52 -16.28
C ARG A 315 -15.91 3.39 -17.28
N ALA A 316 -16.16 4.70 -17.29
CA ALA A 316 -15.44 5.64 -18.14
C ALA A 316 -13.93 5.68 -17.85
N VAL A 317 -13.52 5.59 -16.58
CA VAL A 317 -12.10 5.50 -16.19
C VAL A 317 -11.47 4.20 -16.68
N LEU A 318 -12.18 3.07 -16.60
CA LEU A 318 -11.67 1.80 -17.14
C LEU A 318 -11.53 1.84 -18.67
N LEU A 319 -12.44 2.54 -19.36
CA LEU A 319 -12.42 2.75 -20.81
C LEU A 319 -11.36 3.76 -21.27
N SER A 320 -10.91 4.64 -20.39
CA SER A 320 -9.83 5.61 -20.65
C SER A 320 -8.97 5.79 -19.40
N PRO A 321 -8.06 4.84 -19.09
CA PRO A 321 -7.26 4.89 -17.88
C PRO A 321 -6.37 6.15 -17.84
N PRO A 322 -6.25 6.81 -16.69
CA PRO A 322 -5.39 7.98 -16.56
C PRO A 322 -3.92 7.58 -16.81
N PRO A 323 -3.09 8.51 -17.35
CA PRO A 323 -1.67 8.23 -17.60
C PRO A 323 -0.83 8.23 -16.31
N VAL A 324 -1.39 8.69 -15.19
CA VAL A 324 -0.70 8.81 -13.90
C VAL A 324 -1.07 7.64 -13.02
N SER A 325 -0.11 6.76 -12.71
CA SER A 325 -0.34 5.54 -11.91
C SER A 325 -0.94 5.81 -10.53
N LEU A 326 -0.62 6.95 -9.91
CA LEU A 326 -1.19 7.38 -8.63
C LEU A 326 -2.72 7.53 -8.67
N GLU A 327 -3.29 7.86 -9.84
CA GLU A 327 -4.73 7.98 -10.04
C GLU A 327 -5.42 6.61 -10.17
N LEU A 328 -4.65 5.52 -10.33
CA LEU A 328 -5.17 4.15 -10.30
C LEU A 328 -5.31 3.60 -8.88
N LEU A 329 -4.61 4.13 -7.88
CA LEU A 329 -4.67 3.59 -6.51
C LEU A 329 -6.11 3.50 -5.96
N PRO A 330 -7.00 4.49 -6.17
CA PRO A 330 -8.39 4.37 -5.73
C PRO A 330 -9.18 3.25 -6.41
N LEU A 331 -8.78 2.78 -7.61
CA LEU A 331 -9.39 1.61 -8.25
C LEU A 331 -9.20 0.36 -7.39
N LEU A 332 -7.99 0.20 -6.81
CA LEU A 332 -7.66 -0.96 -5.98
C LEU A 332 -8.60 -1.06 -4.78
N SER A 333 -8.79 0.05 -4.06
CA SER A 333 -9.72 0.09 -2.92
C SER A 333 -11.18 -0.06 -3.34
N THR A 334 -11.57 0.50 -4.50
CA THR A 334 -12.95 0.38 -5.02
C THR A 334 -13.29 -1.08 -5.34
N PHE A 335 -12.43 -1.78 -6.08
CA PHE A 335 -12.64 -3.19 -6.40
C PHE A 335 -12.52 -4.07 -5.16
N ALA A 336 -11.59 -3.78 -4.24
CA ALA A 336 -11.48 -4.53 -2.99
C ALA A 336 -12.81 -4.50 -2.21
N CYS A 337 -13.42 -3.32 -2.11
CA CYS A 337 -14.71 -3.15 -1.45
C CYS A 337 -15.85 -3.85 -2.21
N GLU A 338 -15.89 -3.75 -3.54
CA GLU A 338 -16.94 -4.38 -4.35
C GLU A 338 -16.89 -5.90 -4.25
N VAL A 339 -15.72 -6.52 -4.45
CA VAL A 339 -15.56 -7.97 -4.36
C VAL A 339 -15.89 -8.46 -2.95
N TRP A 340 -15.44 -7.75 -1.90
CA TRP A 340 -15.80 -8.08 -0.52
C TRP A 340 -17.32 -8.01 -0.26
N LEU A 341 -18.00 -6.94 -0.70
CA LEU A 341 -19.45 -6.80 -0.54
C LEU A 341 -20.24 -7.90 -1.26
N ARG A 342 -19.83 -8.25 -2.49
CA ARG A 342 -20.42 -9.37 -3.23
C ARG A 342 -20.26 -10.69 -2.48
N SER A 343 -19.09 -10.91 -1.89
CA SER A 343 -18.74 -12.13 -1.15
C SER A 343 -19.52 -12.25 0.16
N VAL A 344 -19.63 -11.16 0.93
CA VAL A 344 -20.50 -11.10 2.11
C VAL A 344 -21.96 -11.34 1.74
N GLY A 345 -22.42 -10.81 0.61
CA GLY A 345 -23.78 -11.04 0.10
C GLY A 345 -24.03 -12.50 -0.30
N ALA A 346 -23.07 -13.16 -0.95
CA ALA A 346 -23.15 -14.56 -1.35
C ALA A 346 -23.10 -15.53 -0.16
N ALA A 347 -22.34 -15.18 0.89
CA ALA A 347 -22.21 -15.99 2.10
C ALA A 347 -23.45 -15.93 3.02
N ARG A 348 -24.31 -14.91 2.89
CA ARG A 348 -25.59 -14.88 3.60
C ARG A 348 -26.53 -15.93 3.01
N PRO A 349 -26.99 -16.94 3.80
CA PRO A 349 -27.86 -17.98 3.26
C PRO A 349 -29.18 -17.37 2.75
N ARG A 350 -29.77 -18.00 1.73
CA ARG A 350 -31.16 -17.79 1.25
C ARG A 350 -32.21 -18.20 2.31
N SER A 351 -31.98 -17.92 3.59
CA SER A 351 -32.81 -18.40 4.72
C SER A 351 -34.16 -17.69 4.86
N ARG A 352 -34.51 -16.77 3.96
CA ARG A 352 -35.82 -16.08 3.95
C ARG A 352 -36.83 -16.65 2.95
N ALA A 353 -36.50 -17.70 2.18
CA ALA A 353 -37.42 -18.27 1.19
C ALA A 353 -38.21 -19.50 1.67
N ALA A 354 -37.99 -20.02 2.88
CA ALA A 354 -38.62 -21.26 3.36
C ALA A 354 -39.63 -21.09 4.51
N SER A 355 -39.97 -19.86 4.93
CA SER A 355 -40.98 -19.62 5.97
C SER A 355 -42.34 -19.15 5.43
N GLY A 356 -42.63 -19.42 4.15
CA GLY A 356 -43.86 -19.00 3.46
C GLY A 356 -44.70 -20.14 2.90
N ALA A 357 -44.53 -21.38 3.38
CA ALA A 357 -45.39 -22.50 3.03
C ALA A 357 -45.62 -23.37 4.28
N GLY A 358 -46.75 -23.14 4.95
CA GLY A 358 -47.24 -24.03 6.00
C GLY A 358 -47.62 -23.34 7.31
N ARG A 359 -48.73 -22.61 7.33
CA ARG A 359 -49.99 -23.01 7.99
C ARG A 359 -51.06 -21.95 7.75
#